data_AF-A0A7V4LRF0-F1
#
_entry.id   AF-A0A7V4LRF0-F1
#
_cell.length_a   1.000
_cell.length_b   1.000
_cell.length_c   1.000
_cell.angle_alpha   90.00
_cell.angle_beta   90.00
_cell.angle_gamma   90.00
#
_symmetry.space_group_name_H-M   'P 1'
#
loop_
_entity.id
_entity.type
_entity.pdbx_description
1 polymer ?
#
loop_
_entity_poly.entity_id
_entity_poly.type
_entity_poly.pdbx_seq_one_letter_code
_entity_poly.pdbx_strand_id
1 'polypeptide(L)'
;MKNPLTWLLLGGVLATGAMLIALRAAPAWDAPPDQQIRGQFWREHWYERGAPGTPPGYDRRFRVNAPETSLHPEFGRRPEARENGLMLIRAEEHLFQLTAAEFYAEVWGGHPGTANKRIMINGRSTYFLPRVGTEEGHCTYFYPTVSLRLTDLVNGFNAIQFAVDQGSTFWGHMLVDNAALRVALADRHPDLVKLGLDGFAAQVQAEPLPGSAGYTL
;
A
#
# COMPACT_ATOMS: atom_id res chain seq x y z
N MET A 1 6.88 -75.08 -48.08
CA MET A 1 5.42 -74.98 -48.31
C MET A 1 4.75 -74.65 -46.99
N LYS A 2 3.91 -73.61 -46.99
CA LYS A 2 2.87 -73.25 -45.98
C LYS A 2 3.32 -72.68 -44.61
N ASN A 3 3.04 -71.38 -44.48
CA ASN A 3 2.66 -70.59 -43.28
C ASN A 3 1.64 -71.32 -42.35
N PRO A 4 1.39 -70.90 -41.08
CA PRO A 4 1.38 -69.49 -40.63
C PRO A 4 1.93 -69.14 -39.23
N LEU A 5 2.32 -67.87 -39.11
CA LEU A 5 2.65 -67.17 -37.87
C LEU A 5 1.43 -67.05 -36.93
N THR A 6 1.70 -67.34 -35.67
CA THR A 6 0.80 -67.21 -34.52
C THR A 6 0.87 -65.80 -33.94
N TRP A 7 -0.29 -65.23 -33.65
CA TRP A 7 -0.48 -63.94 -33.01
C TRP A 7 0.01 -63.97 -31.56
N LEU A 8 0.83 -62.99 -31.15
CA LEU A 8 1.08 -62.68 -29.74
C LEU A 8 0.43 -61.36 -29.37
N LEU A 9 -0.59 -61.45 -28.51
CA LEU A 9 -1.27 -60.35 -27.84
C LEU A 9 -0.33 -59.73 -26.79
N LEU A 10 0.12 -58.51 -27.03
CA LEU A 10 0.75 -57.65 -26.01
C LEU A 10 -0.37 -56.93 -25.24
N GLY A 11 -0.67 -57.46 -24.06
CA GLY A 11 -1.52 -56.81 -23.07
C GLY A 11 -0.78 -55.63 -22.44
N GLY A 12 -1.06 -54.42 -22.92
CA GLY A 12 -0.62 -53.17 -22.30
C GLY A 12 -1.50 -52.82 -21.10
N VAL A 13 -0.95 -52.95 -19.89
CA VAL A 13 -1.55 -52.39 -18.67
C VAL A 13 -1.34 -50.87 -18.70
N LEU A 14 -2.40 -50.13 -19.06
CA LEU A 14 -2.46 -48.69 -18.91
C LEU A 14 -2.59 -48.36 -17.43
N ALA A 15 -1.47 -48.07 -16.77
CA ALA A 15 -1.45 -47.45 -15.45
C ALA A 15 -1.94 -46.00 -15.60
N THR A 16 -3.21 -45.75 -15.30
CA THR A 16 -3.77 -44.43 -15.11
C THR A 16 -3.19 -43.82 -13.84
N GLY A 17 -2.02 -43.20 -13.97
CA GLY A 17 -1.46 -42.32 -12.95
C GLY A 17 -2.37 -41.11 -12.81
N ALA A 18 -3.29 -41.15 -11.84
CA ALA A 18 -4.02 -39.99 -11.39
C ALA A 18 -3.01 -39.02 -10.76
N MET A 19 -2.50 -38.09 -11.58
CA MET A 19 -1.68 -36.99 -11.15
C MET A 19 -2.59 -36.08 -10.33
N LEU A 20 -2.55 -36.24 -9.00
CA LEU A 20 -3.14 -35.31 -8.04
C LEU A 20 -2.39 -33.98 -8.21
N ILE A 21 -2.88 -33.15 -9.13
CA ILE A 21 -2.56 -31.73 -9.17
C ILE A 21 -3.19 -31.16 -7.91
N ALA A 22 -2.40 -31.10 -6.84
CA ALA A 22 -2.75 -30.27 -5.70
C ALA A 22 -2.85 -28.84 -6.21
N LEU A 23 -4.08 -28.40 -6.48
CA LEU A 23 -4.40 -26.99 -6.63
C LEU A 23 -3.97 -26.33 -5.32
N ARG A 24 -2.75 -25.79 -5.29
CA ARG A 24 -2.39 -24.80 -4.29
C ARG A 24 -3.31 -23.64 -4.57
N ALA A 25 -4.32 -23.48 -3.71
CA ALA A 25 -5.09 -22.24 -3.66
C ALA A 25 -4.08 -21.09 -3.68
N ALA A 26 -4.29 -20.14 -4.60
CA ALA A 26 -3.47 -18.94 -4.65
C ALA A 26 -3.42 -18.34 -3.24
N PRO A 27 -2.24 -17.88 -2.78
CA PRO A 27 -2.12 -17.32 -1.44
C PRO A 27 -3.16 -16.22 -1.24
N ALA A 28 -3.88 -16.26 -0.11
CA ALA A 28 -5.05 -15.42 0.17
C ALA A 28 -4.74 -13.90 0.24
N TRP A 29 -3.50 -13.49 0.04
CA TRP A 29 -3.02 -12.13 0.21
C TRP A 29 -3.27 -11.24 -1.02
N ASP A 30 -3.47 -11.83 -2.20
CA ASP A 30 -3.88 -11.09 -3.42
C ASP A 30 -5.40 -10.76 -3.42
N ALA A 31 -6.13 -11.26 -2.42
CA ALA A 31 -7.57 -11.03 -2.32
C ALA A 31 -7.87 -9.60 -1.83
N PRO A 32 -8.93 -8.95 -2.35
CA PRO A 32 -9.48 -7.72 -1.81
C PRO A 32 -9.65 -7.77 -0.28
N PRO A 33 -9.55 -6.65 0.46
CA PRO A 33 -9.59 -6.66 1.93
C PRO A 33 -10.80 -7.37 2.55
N ASP A 34 -11.97 -7.30 1.90
CA ASP A 34 -13.21 -8.00 2.28
C ASP A 34 -13.15 -9.52 2.11
N GLN A 35 -12.16 -10.02 1.36
CA GLN A 35 -11.90 -11.44 1.09
C GLN A 35 -10.68 -11.97 1.86
N GLN A 36 -9.98 -11.11 2.60
CA GLN A 36 -8.87 -11.53 3.45
C GLN A 36 -9.41 -12.15 4.74
N ILE A 37 -9.51 -13.47 4.75
CA ILE A 37 -10.00 -14.25 5.89
C ILE A 37 -8.91 -14.57 6.95
N ARG A 38 -7.71 -14.00 6.82
CA ARG A 38 -6.58 -14.23 7.73
C ARG A 38 -5.95 -12.91 8.14
N GLY A 39 -5.65 -12.79 9.44
CA GLY A 39 -4.88 -11.67 9.96
C GLY A 39 -3.49 -11.60 9.31
N GLN A 40 -2.97 -10.38 9.14
CA GLN A 40 -1.64 -10.11 8.61
C GLN A 40 -0.84 -9.30 9.62
N PHE A 41 0.46 -9.58 9.74
CA PHE A 41 1.36 -8.71 10.48
C PHE A 41 1.85 -7.58 9.57
N TRP A 42 1.55 -6.36 9.99
CA TRP A 42 2.02 -5.16 9.32
C TRP A 42 3.21 -4.59 10.08
N ARG A 43 4.24 -4.21 9.33
CA ARG A 43 5.33 -3.38 9.81
C ARG A 43 5.18 -1.98 9.26
N GLU A 44 5.44 -0.99 10.09
CA GLU A 44 5.30 0.41 9.73
C GLU A 44 6.66 1.10 9.75
N HIS A 45 6.98 1.77 8.65
CA HIS A 45 8.15 2.60 8.49
C HIS A 45 7.69 4.05 8.45
N TRP A 46 7.81 4.73 9.58
CA TRP A 46 7.36 6.11 9.72
C TRP A 46 8.35 7.08 9.09
N TYR A 47 7.81 8.15 8.51
CA TYR A 47 8.63 9.27 8.07
C TYR A 47 9.25 10.00 9.26
N GLU A 48 10.57 10.13 9.26
CA GLU A 48 11.33 10.87 10.26
C GLU A 48 11.95 12.12 9.61
N ARG A 49 11.36 13.29 9.90
CA ARG A 49 11.89 14.57 9.41
C ARG A 49 13.28 14.82 9.99
N GLY A 50 14.25 15.14 9.12
CA GLY A 50 15.61 15.46 9.55
C GLY A 50 16.46 14.24 9.89
N ALA A 51 15.96 13.03 9.66
CA ALA A 51 16.79 11.83 9.73
C ALA A 51 17.96 11.93 8.73
N PRO A 52 19.12 11.32 9.03
CA PRO A 52 20.26 11.32 8.12
C PRO A 52 19.87 10.84 6.71
N GLY A 53 20.19 11.64 5.69
CA GLY A 53 19.85 11.34 4.29
C GLY A 53 18.49 11.84 3.82
N THR A 54 17.68 12.47 4.69
CA THR A 54 16.42 13.13 4.30
C THR A 54 16.64 14.61 3.96
N PRO A 55 15.84 15.21 3.06
CA PRO A 55 15.89 16.64 2.79
C PRO A 55 15.61 17.46 4.05
N PRO A 56 16.25 18.63 4.24
CA PRO A 56 15.92 19.52 5.34
C PRO A 56 14.48 20.03 5.20
N GLY A 57 13.76 20.08 6.32
CA GLY A 57 12.43 20.67 6.38
C GLY A 57 12.47 22.20 6.48
N TYR A 58 11.47 22.89 5.93
CA TYR A 58 11.34 24.36 6.07
C TYR A 58 10.38 24.75 7.20
N ASP A 59 9.41 23.91 7.52
CA ASP A 59 8.43 24.11 8.61
C ASP A 59 8.35 22.85 9.51
N ARG A 60 7.60 22.92 10.61
CA ARG A 60 7.29 21.79 11.50
C ARG A 60 6.39 20.76 10.80
N ARG A 61 5.47 21.22 9.95
CA ARG A 61 4.56 20.35 9.17
C ARG A 61 5.06 20.18 7.75
N PHE A 62 4.84 19.00 7.16
CA PHE A 62 5.18 18.78 5.76
C PHE A 62 4.13 19.40 4.86
N ARG A 63 4.54 20.35 4.03
CA ARG A 63 3.66 21.07 3.12
C ARG A 63 3.90 20.62 1.70
N VAL A 64 2.79 20.38 1.00
CA VAL A 64 2.78 20.11 -0.43
C VAL A 64 2.08 21.29 -1.07
N ASN A 65 2.75 21.99 -1.98
CA ASN A 65 2.19 23.11 -2.70
C ASN A 65 1.90 22.72 -4.15
N ALA A 66 0.87 23.33 -4.73
CA ALA A 66 0.69 23.36 -6.17
C ALA A 66 1.86 24.16 -6.80
N PRO A 67 2.36 23.75 -7.99
CA PRO A 67 3.56 24.33 -8.60
C PRO A 67 3.45 25.84 -8.84
N GLU A 68 2.24 26.35 -9.07
CA GLU A 68 1.96 27.77 -9.27
C GLU A 68 2.26 28.61 -8.00
N THR A 69 2.24 28.00 -6.81
CA THR A 69 2.44 28.70 -5.53
C THR A 69 3.77 29.45 -5.48
N SER A 70 4.85 28.84 -5.97
CA SER A 70 6.18 29.45 -5.94
C SER A 70 6.28 30.71 -6.84
N LEU A 71 5.36 30.88 -7.78
CA LEU A 71 5.26 32.05 -8.66
C LEU A 71 4.21 33.06 -8.19
N HIS A 72 3.46 32.77 -7.12
CA HIS A 72 2.42 33.68 -6.63
C HIS A 72 3.04 35.00 -6.14
N PRO A 73 2.54 36.18 -6.60
CA PRO A 73 3.15 37.48 -6.30
C PRO A 73 3.21 37.78 -4.80
N GLU A 74 2.23 37.31 -4.04
CA GLU A 74 2.15 37.51 -2.59
C GLU A 74 2.75 36.35 -1.77
N PHE A 75 2.62 35.11 -2.24
CA PHE A 75 2.86 33.92 -1.41
C PHE A 75 4.12 33.15 -1.82
N GLY A 76 4.59 33.29 -3.06
CA GLY A 76 5.74 32.53 -3.57
C GLY A 76 7.07 32.84 -2.87
N ARG A 77 7.14 33.98 -2.16
CA ARG A 77 8.32 34.36 -1.36
C ARG A 77 8.34 33.74 0.04
N ARG A 78 7.22 33.16 0.50
CA ARG A 78 7.14 32.60 1.84
C ARG A 78 8.00 31.33 1.94
N PRO A 79 8.67 31.06 3.08
CA PRO A 79 9.51 29.88 3.24
C PRO A 79 8.76 28.57 2.92
N GLU A 80 7.49 28.48 3.32
CA GLU A 80 6.67 27.29 3.10
C GLU A 80 6.32 27.03 1.63
N ALA A 81 6.41 28.05 0.75
CA ALA A 81 6.22 27.88 -0.70
C ALA A 81 7.42 27.23 -1.40
N ARG A 82 8.51 26.96 -0.65
CA ARG A 82 9.72 26.29 -1.14
C ARG A 82 9.70 24.77 -0.92
N GLU A 83 8.74 24.24 -0.15
CA GLU A 83 8.60 22.80 0.02
C GLU A 83 8.21 22.17 -1.32
N ASN A 84 8.98 21.16 -1.76
CA ASN A 84 8.84 20.52 -3.07
C ASN A 84 8.00 19.24 -3.03
N GLY A 85 7.45 18.88 -1.87
CA GLY A 85 6.63 17.67 -1.70
C GLY A 85 7.40 16.35 -1.74
N LEU A 86 8.74 16.33 -1.65
CA LEU A 86 9.52 15.10 -1.58
C LEU A 86 9.69 14.63 -0.13
N MET A 87 9.22 13.41 0.16
CA MET A 87 9.41 12.72 1.42
C MET A 87 10.25 11.46 1.18
N LEU A 88 11.23 11.20 2.05
CA LEU A 88 12.03 9.96 2.01
C LEU A 88 11.73 9.13 3.25
N ILE A 89 11.23 7.90 3.05
CA ILE A 89 10.96 6.93 4.12
C ILE A 89 11.92 5.77 3.98
N ARG A 90 12.66 5.44 5.05
CA ARG A 90 13.59 4.31 5.07
C ARG A 90 12.86 3.03 5.46
N ALA A 91 12.92 2.02 4.59
CA ALA A 91 12.38 0.69 4.81
C ALA A 91 13.42 -0.37 4.41
N GLU A 92 14.10 -0.94 5.40
CA GLU A 92 15.14 -1.96 5.22
C GLU A 92 14.51 -3.35 5.10
N GLU A 93 13.73 -3.56 4.05
CA GLU A 93 12.91 -4.76 3.88
C GLU A 93 13.42 -5.68 2.77
N HIS A 94 13.35 -6.98 3.01
CA HIS A 94 13.56 -7.98 1.96
C HIS A 94 12.25 -8.17 1.17
N LEU A 95 12.12 -7.50 0.02
CA LEU A 95 10.85 -7.40 -0.72
C LEU A 95 10.19 -8.75 -1.07
N PHE A 96 10.95 -9.84 -1.23
CA PHE A 96 10.39 -11.18 -1.48
C PHE A 96 9.78 -11.86 -0.23
N GLN A 97 9.90 -11.24 0.95
CA GLN A 97 9.28 -11.68 2.20
C GLN A 97 8.06 -10.83 2.57
N LEU A 98 7.60 -9.99 1.63
CA LEU A 98 6.42 -9.15 1.79
C LEU A 98 5.27 -9.73 0.97
N THR A 99 4.05 -9.58 1.46
CA THR A 99 2.82 -9.98 0.76
C THR A 99 2.04 -8.79 0.22
N ALA A 100 2.18 -7.62 0.84
CA ALA A 100 1.52 -6.38 0.41
C ALA A 100 2.31 -5.15 0.89
N ALA A 101 1.98 -3.99 0.32
CA ALA A 101 2.46 -2.71 0.79
C ALA A 101 1.37 -1.64 0.69
N GLU A 102 1.40 -0.68 1.60
CA GLU A 102 0.48 0.45 1.67
C GLU A 102 1.24 1.73 2.01
N PHE A 103 0.76 2.84 1.47
CA PHE A 103 1.10 4.17 1.97
C PHE A 103 -0.02 4.67 2.86
N TYR A 104 0.31 5.06 4.08
CA TYR A 104 -0.60 5.71 5.03
C TYR A 104 -0.16 7.16 5.27
N ALA A 105 -1.12 8.07 5.42
CA ALA A 105 -0.84 9.43 5.85
C ALA A 105 -1.96 10.03 6.70
N GLU A 106 -1.62 11.10 7.42
CA GLU A 106 -2.54 11.98 8.15
C GLU A 106 -2.47 13.35 7.50
N VAL A 107 -3.55 13.73 6.81
CA VAL A 107 -3.52 14.83 5.86
C VAL A 107 -4.58 15.86 6.20
N TRP A 108 -4.18 17.13 6.35
CA TRP A 108 -5.10 18.24 6.16
C TRP A 108 -5.16 18.60 4.68
N GLY A 109 -6.34 18.43 4.08
CA GLY A 109 -6.53 18.46 2.63
C GLY A 109 -6.30 19.81 1.97
N GLY A 110 -6.12 20.89 2.72
CA GLY A 110 -5.87 22.21 2.16
C GLY A 110 -7.04 23.15 2.20
N HIS A 111 -6.88 24.25 1.48
CA HIS A 111 -7.95 25.21 1.25
C HIS A 111 -9.05 24.64 0.32
N PRO A 112 -10.30 25.09 0.49
CA PRO A 112 -11.43 24.76 -0.39
C PRO A 112 -11.05 24.95 -1.86
N GLY A 113 -11.27 23.92 -2.66
CA GLY A 113 -10.94 23.90 -4.10
C GLY A 113 -9.57 23.29 -4.45
N THR A 114 -8.70 22.99 -3.48
CA THR A 114 -7.45 22.25 -3.74
C THR A 114 -7.78 20.86 -4.27
N ALA A 115 -7.21 20.47 -5.41
CA ALA A 115 -7.66 19.29 -6.15
C ALA A 115 -6.51 18.31 -6.45
N ASN A 116 -6.89 17.13 -6.96
CA ASN A 116 -5.99 16.18 -7.61
C ASN A 116 -4.79 15.73 -6.74
N LYS A 117 -5.06 15.47 -5.46
CA LYS A 117 -4.04 15.08 -4.49
C LYS A 117 -3.51 13.69 -4.83
N ARG A 118 -2.19 13.56 -4.95
CA ARG A 118 -1.55 12.32 -5.41
C ARG A 118 -0.15 12.15 -4.85
N ILE A 119 0.33 10.92 -4.88
CA ILE A 119 1.70 10.54 -4.57
C ILE A 119 2.29 9.75 -5.74
N MET A 120 3.61 9.85 -5.91
CA MET A 120 4.39 9.00 -6.80
C MET A 120 5.49 8.31 -6.00
N ILE A 121 5.63 7.00 -6.19
CA ILE A 121 6.60 6.18 -5.45
C ILE A 121 7.82 5.92 -6.33
N ASN A 122 9.00 6.35 -5.88
CA ASN A 122 10.28 6.15 -6.55
C ASN A 122 10.31 6.57 -8.03
N GLY A 123 9.49 7.57 -8.41
CA GLY A 123 9.37 8.00 -9.82
C GLY A 123 8.65 7.00 -10.73
N ARG A 124 7.95 6.00 -10.18
CA ARG A 124 7.27 4.93 -10.92
C ARG A 124 5.76 5.22 -11.00
N SER A 125 4.95 4.50 -10.24
CA SER A 125 3.49 4.68 -10.25
C SER A 125 3.06 5.96 -9.57
N THR A 126 1.97 6.53 -10.08
CA THR A 126 1.19 7.58 -9.42
C THR A 126 -0.06 6.99 -8.80
N TYR A 127 -0.35 7.36 -7.56
CA TYR A 127 -1.54 6.96 -6.82
C TYR A 127 -2.30 8.19 -6.36
N PHE A 128 -3.61 8.22 -6.61
CA PHE A 128 -4.46 9.32 -6.18
C PHE A 128 -4.95 9.11 -4.76
N LEU A 129 -4.92 10.18 -3.97
CA LEU A 129 -5.52 10.21 -2.65
C LEU A 129 -7.04 10.40 -2.81
N PRO A 130 -7.86 9.88 -1.88
CA PRO A 130 -9.31 10.01 -1.94
C PRO A 130 -9.74 11.49 -1.90
N ARG A 131 -10.84 11.78 -2.60
CA ARG A 131 -11.52 13.08 -2.55
C ARG A 131 -12.37 13.13 -1.30
N VAL A 132 -12.01 14.00 -0.34
CA VAL A 132 -12.68 14.08 0.97
C VAL A 132 -13.07 15.51 1.30
N GLY A 133 -14.10 16.06 0.64
CA GLY A 133 -14.73 17.34 0.98
C GLY A 133 -13.95 18.60 0.57
N THR A 134 -12.63 18.52 0.39
CA THR A 134 -11.81 19.70 0.06
C THR A 134 -12.19 20.31 -1.29
N GLU A 135 -12.42 19.47 -2.28
CA GLU A 135 -12.82 19.91 -3.61
C GLU A 135 -14.27 20.41 -3.61
N GLU A 136 -15.07 19.93 -2.66
CA GLU A 136 -16.47 20.32 -2.45
C GLU A 136 -16.63 21.55 -1.53
N GLY A 137 -15.54 22.24 -1.18
CA GLY A 137 -15.60 23.52 -0.50
C GLY A 137 -15.24 23.52 0.99
N HIS A 138 -14.71 22.41 1.53
CA HIS A 138 -14.46 22.25 2.97
C HIS A 138 -12.97 22.15 3.35
N CYS A 139 -12.57 22.74 4.47
CA CYS A 139 -11.27 22.45 5.07
C CYS A 139 -11.37 21.14 5.87
N THR A 140 -10.83 20.04 5.37
CA THR A 140 -11.01 18.69 5.97
C THR A 140 -9.68 18.01 6.28
N TYR A 141 -9.69 17.19 7.34
CA TYR A 141 -8.66 16.19 7.58
C TYR A 141 -9.13 14.84 7.06
N PHE A 142 -8.20 14.02 6.58
CA PHE A 142 -8.46 12.64 6.18
C PHE A 142 -7.20 11.78 6.34
N TYR A 143 -7.41 10.46 6.40
CA TYR A 143 -6.40 9.48 6.80
C TYR A 143 -6.25 8.41 5.70
N PRO A 144 -5.72 8.77 4.51
CA PRO A 144 -5.72 7.85 3.39
C PRO A 144 -4.78 6.67 3.63
N THR A 145 -5.25 5.48 3.26
CA THR A 145 -4.42 4.28 3.05
C THR A 145 -4.52 3.90 1.58
N VAL A 146 -3.37 3.80 0.91
CA VAL A 146 -3.27 3.55 -0.53
C VAL A 146 -2.47 2.27 -0.75
N SER A 147 -3.08 1.26 -1.35
CA SER A 147 -2.37 0.03 -1.71
C SER A 147 -1.30 0.31 -2.78
N LEU A 148 -0.09 -0.17 -2.55
CA LEU A 148 1.06 -0.01 -3.42
C LEU A 148 1.44 -1.34 -4.07
N ARG A 149 2.01 -1.27 -5.27
CA ARG A 149 2.68 -2.43 -5.87
C ARG A 149 4.02 -2.63 -5.18
N LEU A 150 4.34 -3.88 -4.82
CA LEU A 150 5.65 -4.22 -4.26
C LEU A 150 6.81 -3.85 -5.20
N THR A 151 6.59 -3.92 -6.52
CA THR A 151 7.57 -3.53 -7.54
C THR A 151 7.86 -2.03 -7.57
N ASP A 152 7.05 -1.20 -6.92
CA ASP A 152 7.34 0.22 -6.78
C ASP A 152 8.31 0.51 -5.64
N LEU A 153 8.52 -0.43 -4.72
CA LEU A 153 9.43 -0.27 -3.57
C LEU A 153 10.88 -0.63 -3.90
N VAL A 154 11.78 -0.20 -3.01
CA VAL A 154 13.18 -0.61 -2.93
C VAL A 154 13.55 -0.89 -1.47
N ASN A 155 14.59 -1.71 -1.26
CA ASN A 155 15.21 -1.85 0.05
C ASN A 155 16.05 -0.59 0.34
N GLY A 156 15.77 0.10 1.44
CA GLY A 156 16.39 1.36 1.83
C GLY A 156 15.42 2.55 1.74
N PHE A 157 15.89 3.71 1.26
CA PHE A 157 15.05 4.89 1.13
C PHE A 157 14.09 4.80 -0.06
N ASN A 158 12.80 4.97 0.22
CA ASN A 158 11.75 5.11 -0.77
C ASN A 158 11.35 6.59 -0.87
N ALA A 159 11.35 7.11 -2.08
CA ALA A 159 10.92 8.48 -2.39
C ALA A 159 9.41 8.53 -2.63
N ILE A 160 8.72 9.32 -1.81
CA ILE A 160 7.30 9.61 -1.93
C ILE A 160 7.19 11.07 -2.36
N GLN A 161 6.91 11.27 -3.64
CA GLN A 161 6.72 12.59 -4.22
C GLN A 161 5.24 12.93 -4.20
N PHE A 162 4.84 13.85 -3.34
CA PHE A 162 3.49 14.37 -3.30
C PHE A 162 3.28 15.45 -4.37
N ALA A 163 2.05 15.56 -4.85
CA ALA A 163 1.60 16.66 -5.67
C ALA A 163 0.12 16.98 -5.40
N VAL A 164 -0.23 18.25 -5.56
CA VAL A 164 -1.61 18.75 -5.57
C VAL A 164 -1.75 19.75 -6.71
N ASP A 165 -2.95 19.90 -7.23
CA ASP A 165 -3.27 20.96 -8.18
C ASP A 165 -3.95 22.11 -7.43
N GLN A 166 -3.73 23.34 -7.89
CA GLN A 166 -4.39 24.52 -7.34
C GLN A 166 -5.93 24.40 -7.41
N GLY A 167 -6.46 23.75 -8.45
CA GLY A 167 -7.89 23.63 -8.66
C GLY A 167 -8.55 25.02 -8.74
N SER A 168 -9.61 25.23 -7.97
CA SER A 168 -10.34 26.51 -7.94
C SER A 168 -9.92 27.44 -6.79
N THR A 169 -8.90 27.06 -6.01
CA THR A 169 -8.47 27.86 -4.85
C THR A 169 -7.42 28.90 -5.21
N PHE A 170 -7.15 29.84 -4.31
CA PHE A 170 -6.10 30.86 -4.51
C PHE A 170 -4.70 30.31 -4.15
N TRP A 171 -4.64 29.26 -3.33
CA TRP A 171 -3.40 28.60 -2.92
C TRP A 171 -3.65 27.11 -2.73
N GLY A 172 -3.34 26.32 -3.75
CA GLY A 172 -3.38 24.87 -3.68
C GLY A 172 -2.28 24.36 -2.78
N HIS A 173 -2.63 23.85 -1.61
CA HIS A 173 -1.68 23.12 -0.78
C HIS A 173 -2.38 22.07 0.06
N MET A 174 -1.62 21.12 0.59
CA MET A 174 -2.06 20.27 1.69
C MET A 174 -0.94 20.15 2.72
N LEU A 175 -1.28 19.68 3.92
CA LEU A 175 -0.32 19.39 4.97
C LEU A 175 -0.37 17.92 5.31
N VAL A 176 0.81 17.31 5.46
CA VAL A 176 0.98 15.94 5.94
C VAL A 176 1.62 16.03 7.31
N ASP A 177 0.86 15.62 8.34
CA ASP A 177 1.34 15.64 9.72
C ASP A 177 2.16 14.37 10.02
N ASN A 178 1.65 13.21 9.60
CA ASN A 178 2.33 11.92 9.70
C ASN A 178 2.18 11.13 8.41
N ALA A 179 3.15 10.26 8.14
CA ALA A 179 3.11 9.32 7.02
C ALA A 179 3.93 8.07 7.31
N ALA A 180 3.47 6.93 6.79
CA ALA A 180 4.16 5.66 6.92
C ALA A 180 4.10 4.87 5.62
N LEU A 181 5.21 4.18 5.31
CA LEU A 181 5.17 3.03 4.41
C LEU A 181 4.89 1.80 5.28
N ARG A 182 3.76 1.12 5.02
CA ARG A 182 3.32 -0.06 5.74
C ARG A 182 3.52 -1.27 4.84
N VAL A 183 4.10 -2.35 5.36
CA VAL A 183 4.32 -3.59 4.59
C VAL A 183 3.76 -4.78 5.36
N ALA A 184 3.07 -5.66 4.66
CA ALA A 184 2.59 -6.91 5.23
C ALA A 184 3.67 -7.98 5.10
N LEU A 185 4.00 -8.61 6.22
CA LEU A 185 5.03 -9.64 6.32
C LEU A 185 4.44 -11.01 5.96
N ALA A 186 5.18 -11.81 5.17
CA ALA A 186 4.81 -13.20 4.93
C ALA A 186 4.93 -14.05 6.21
N ASP A 187 4.12 -15.09 6.36
CA ASP A 187 4.07 -15.97 7.55
C ASP A 187 5.47 -16.39 8.05
N ARG A 188 6.37 -16.78 7.13
CA ARG A 188 7.74 -17.22 7.47
C ARG A 188 8.79 -16.11 7.46
N HIS A 189 8.37 -14.86 7.67
CA HIS A 189 9.30 -13.74 7.79
C HIS A 189 10.25 -13.98 8.98
N PRO A 190 11.58 -13.76 8.85
CA PRO A 190 12.56 -14.08 9.89
C PRO A 190 12.23 -13.50 11.26
N ASP A 191 11.74 -12.26 11.29
CA ASP A 191 11.34 -11.61 12.56
C ASP A 191 10.10 -12.24 13.19
N LEU A 192 9.15 -12.75 12.40
CA LEU A 192 8.00 -13.48 12.94
C LEU A 192 8.43 -14.83 13.51
N VAL A 193 9.29 -15.57 12.79
CA VAL A 193 9.85 -16.84 13.26
C VAL A 193 10.63 -16.65 14.58
N LYS A 194 11.45 -15.60 14.65
CA LYS A 194 12.23 -15.26 15.85
C LYS A 194 11.33 -14.99 17.07
N LEU A 195 10.14 -14.43 16.84
CA LEU A 195 9.15 -14.14 17.87
C LEU A 195 8.17 -15.31 18.12
N GLY A 196 8.26 -16.40 17.36
CA GLY A 196 7.30 -17.52 17.43
C GLY A 196 5.90 -17.17 16.91
N LEU A 197 5.81 -16.20 15.99
CA LEU A 197 4.56 -15.68 15.42
C LEU A 197 4.29 -16.17 13.99
N ASP A 198 5.16 -16.98 13.40
CA ASP A 198 5.07 -17.46 12.01
C ASP A 198 3.92 -18.44 11.73
N GLY A 199 3.26 -18.92 12.78
CA GLY A 199 2.01 -19.69 12.72
C GLY A 199 0.83 -19.00 13.41
N PHE A 200 0.97 -17.73 13.81
CA PHE A 200 -0.10 -17.02 14.50
C PHE A 200 -1.28 -16.76 13.56
N ALA A 201 -2.45 -17.24 13.95
CA ALA A 201 -3.70 -16.99 13.25
C ALA A 201 -4.70 -16.34 14.23
N ALA A 202 -5.02 -15.07 14.00
CA ALA A 202 -6.11 -14.40 14.71
C ALA A 202 -7.45 -14.73 14.03
N GLN A 203 -8.45 -15.05 14.83
CA GLN A 203 -9.84 -15.18 14.40
C GLN A 203 -10.72 -14.28 15.27
N VAL A 204 -11.65 -13.56 14.64
CA VAL A 204 -12.70 -12.81 15.34
C VAL A 204 -13.95 -13.68 15.37
N GLN A 205 -14.42 -14.01 16.56
CA GLN A 205 -15.73 -14.60 16.78
C GLN A 205 -16.66 -13.51 17.30
N ALA A 206 -17.60 -13.08 16.46
CA ALA A 206 -18.65 -12.15 16.86
C ALA A 206 -19.90 -12.96 17.24
N GLU A 207 -20.36 -12.80 18.47
CA GLU A 207 -21.60 -13.40 18.95
C GLU A 207 -22.67 -12.32 19.09
N PRO A 208 -23.88 -12.52 18.55
CA PRO A 208 -24.96 -11.58 18.74
C PRO A 208 -25.33 -11.49 20.23
N LEU A 209 -25.60 -10.28 20.71
CA LEU A 209 -26.14 -10.07 22.05
C LEU A 209 -27.46 -10.85 22.19
N PRO A 210 -27.64 -11.67 23.25
CA PRO A 210 -28.87 -12.42 23.46
C PRO A 210 -30.11 -11.52 23.38
N GLY A 211 -31.08 -11.90 22.54
CA GLY A 211 -32.33 -11.14 22.36
C GLY A 211 -32.24 -9.93 21.44
N SER A 212 -31.07 -9.62 20.86
CA SER A 212 -30.95 -8.60 19.82
C SER A 212 -31.14 -9.22 18.45
N ALA A 213 -31.91 -8.58 17.56
CA ALA A 213 -31.89 -8.94 16.15
C ALA A 213 -30.48 -8.68 15.63
N GLY A 214 -29.72 -9.73 15.33
CA GLY A 214 -28.45 -9.58 14.62
C GLY A 214 -28.68 -8.82 13.31
N TYR A 215 -27.66 -8.10 12.85
CA TYR A 215 -27.69 -7.49 11.52
C TYR A 215 -27.01 -8.42 10.52
N THR A 216 -27.64 -8.62 9.37
CA THR A 216 -27.02 -9.24 8.20
C THR A 216 -26.42 -8.10 7.37
N LEU A 217 -25.11 -8.17 7.12
CA LEU A 217 -24.43 -7.28 6.18
C LEU A 217 -24.76 -7.68 4.74
#